data_AF-A0AAU0QLH4-F1
#
_entry.id   AF-A0AAU0QLH4-F1
#
_cell.length_a   1.000
_cell.length_b   1.000
_cell.length_c   1.000
_cell.angle_alpha   90.00
_cell.angle_beta   90.00
_cell.angle_gamma   90.00
#
_symmetry.space_group_name_H-M   'P 1'
#
loop_
_entity.id
_entity.type
_entity.pdbx_description
1 polymer ?
#
loop_
_entity_poly.entity_id
_entity_poly.type
_entity_poly.pdbx_seq_one_letter_code
_entity_poly.pdbx_strand_id
1 'polypeptide(L)'
;MSDGMQLFIIFIFVLALFSIINFLAISLSGHNFKRRIIAGFIFLLLTPIIFLTITAFASIFDKAGFGAGGLAFIVAIIYILNGIVILLSSLLFLKRDIT
;
A
#
# COMPACT_ATOMS: atom_id res chain seq x y z
N MET A 1 -27.74 1.04 7.42
CA MET A 1 -26.89 0.48 6.34
C MET A 1 -26.54 -0.94 6.73
N SER A 2 -26.77 -1.93 5.87
CA SER A 2 -26.43 -3.33 6.19
C SER A 2 -24.91 -3.51 6.30
N ASP A 3 -24.49 -4.49 7.09
CA ASP A 3 -23.07 -4.82 7.30
C ASP A 3 -22.36 -5.11 5.96
N GLY A 4 -23.04 -5.76 5.03
CA GLY A 4 -22.53 -6.00 3.68
C GLY A 4 -22.26 -4.71 2.89
N MET A 5 -23.13 -3.69 3.00
CA MET A 5 -22.92 -2.41 2.34
C MET A 5 -21.76 -1.61 2.98
N GLN A 6 -21.58 -1.73 4.29
CA GLN A 6 -20.45 -1.10 5.00
C GLN A 6 -19.11 -1.70 4.55
N LEU A 7 -19.01 -3.03 4.53
CA LEU A 7 -17.82 -3.73 4.06
C LEU A 7 -17.53 -3.42 2.59
N PHE A 8 -18.56 -3.30 1.75
CA PHE A 8 -18.40 -2.93 0.34
C PHE A 8 -17.80 -1.52 0.17
N ILE A 9 -18.27 -0.54 0.93
CA ILE A 9 -17.71 0.83 0.90
C ILE A 9 -16.25 0.84 1.37
N ILE A 10 -15.94 0.15 2.46
CA ILE A 10 -14.57 -0.01 2.96
C ILE A 10 -13.69 -0.65 1.89
N PHE A 11 -14.19 -1.70 1.22
CA PHE A 11 -13.46 -2.40 0.18
C PHE A 11 -13.14 -1.50 -1.03
N ILE A 12 -14.11 -0.72 -1.52
CA ILE A 12 -13.88 0.24 -2.61
C ILE A 12 -12.87 1.31 -2.20
N PHE A 13 -12.96 1.84 -0.97
CA PHE A 13 -11.98 2.79 -0.45
C PHE A 13 -10.57 2.21 -0.42
N VAL A 14 -10.41 0.99 0.09
CA VAL A 14 -9.14 0.27 0.12
C VAL A 14 -8.57 0.08 -1.29
N LEU A 15 -9.39 -0.34 -2.26
CA LEU A 15 -8.97 -0.53 -3.64
C LEU A 15 -8.52 0.78 -4.29
N ALA A 16 -9.25 1.87 -4.06
CA ALA A 16 -8.89 3.19 -4.57
C ALA A 16 -7.55 3.66 -3.98
N LEU A 17 -7.39 3.54 -2.66
CA LEU A 17 -6.16 3.91 -1.96
C LEU A 17 -4.97 3.08 -2.48
N PHE A 18 -5.14 1.76 -2.59
CA PHE A 18 -4.14 0.84 -3.15
C PHE A 18 -3.70 1.24 -4.55
N SER A 19 -4.65 1.54 -5.42
CA SER A 19 -4.36 1.92 -6.81
C SER A 19 -3.59 3.23 -6.90
N ILE A 20 -4.03 4.27 -6.15
CA ILE A 20 -3.39 5.59 -6.14
C ILE A 20 -1.95 5.49 -5.64
N ILE A 21 -1.75 4.81 -4.51
CA ILE A 21 -0.44 4.75 -3.88
C ILE A 21 0.51 3.89 -4.73
N ASN A 22 0.05 2.78 -5.31
CA ASN A 22 0.87 2.01 -6.26
C ASN A 22 1.26 2.81 -7.50
N PHE A 23 0.32 3.55 -8.08
CA PHE A 23 0.60 4.41 -9.23
C PHE A 23 1.67 5.45 -8.88
N LEU A 24 1.55 6.09 -7.72
CA LEU A 24 2.57 7.01 -7.18
C LEU A 24 3.92 6.33 -7.01
N ALA A 25 3.97 5.11 -6.47
CA ALA A 25 5.20 4.35 -6.28
C ALA A 25 5.93 4.13 -7.62
N ILE A 26 5.21 3.62 -8.62
CA ILE A 26 5.77 3.33 -9.94
C ILE A 26 6.25 4.63 -10.60
N SER A 27 5.40 5.67 -10.57
CA SER A 27 5.70 6.99 -11.14
C SER A 27 6.92 7.65 -10.51
N LEU A 28 7.04 7.62 -9.17
CA LEU A 28 8.23 8.15 -8.47
C LEU A 28 9.49 7.32 -8.74
N SER A 29 9.35 5.99 -8.86
CA SER A 29 10.49 5.07 -8.96
C SER A 29 11.32 5.31 -10.24
N GLY A 30 10.67 5.65 -11.36
CA GLY A 30 11.33 5.96 -12.63
C GLY A 30 12.34 4.89 -13.11
N HIS A 31 13.23 5.29 -14.03
CA HIS A 31 14.30 4.43 -14.57
C HIS A 31 15.65 4.55 -13.82
N ASN A 32 15.70 5.28 -12.70
CA ASN A 32 16.95 5.54 -12.00
C ASN A 32 17.04 4.74 -10.69
N PHE A 33 18.14 4.00 -10.52
CA PHE A 33 18.41 3.17 -9.34
C PHE A 33 18.18 3.90 -8.00
N LYS A 34 18.78 5.09 -7.83
CA LYS A 34 18.65 5.89 -6.59
C LYS A 34 17.19 6.27 -6.31
N ARG A 35 16.41 6.63 -7.34
CA ARG A 35 15.00 6.99 -7.17
C ARG A 35 14.14 5.79 -6.80
N ARG A 36 14.43 4.60 -7.32
CA ARG A 36 13.74 3.36 -6.93
C ARG A 36 13.97 2.99 -5.47
N ILE A 37 15.21 3.12 -4.96
CA ILE A 37 15.50 2.87 -3.54
C ILE A 37 14.73 3.86 -2.65
N ILE A 38 14.81 5.15 -2.95
CA ILE A 38 14.13 6.19 -2.18
C ILE A 38 12.61 5.96 -2.20
N ALA A 39 12.04 5.67 -3.38
CA ALA A 39 10.61 5.36 -3.51
C ALA A 39 10.21 4.14 -2.68
N GLY A 40 10.98 3.05 -2.72
CA GLY A 40 10.73 1.85 -1.92
C GLY A 40 10.75 2.11 -0.41
N PHE A 41 11.73 2.88 0.09
CA PHE A 41 11.78 3.28 1.50
C PHE A 41 10.60 4.17 1.90
N ILE A 42 10.28 5.17 1.08
CA ILE A 42 9.11 6.05 1.31
C ILE A 42 7.83 5.20 1.39
N PHE A 43 7.69 4.21 0.51
CA PHE A 43 6.53 3.32 0.48
C PHE A 43 6.40 2.47 1.74
N LEU A 44 7.50 1.90 2.22
CA LEU A 44 7.53 1.13 3.46
C LEU A 44 7.17 2.00 4.66
N LEU A 45 7.69 3.23 4.73
CA LEU A 45 7.37 4.18 5.80
C LEU A 45 5.92 4.69 5.74
N LEU A 46 5.32 4.74 4.55
CA LEU A 46 3.90 5.06 4.37
C LEU A 46 2.96 3.93 4.83
N THR A 47 3.43 2.69 4.87
CA THR A 47 2.60 1.53 5.24
C THR A 47 1.91 1.68 6.60
N PRO A 48 2.58 2.06 7.71
CA PRO A 48 1.89 2.29 8.99
C PRO A 48 0.85 3.42 8.91
N ILE A 49 1.10 4.48 8.13
CA ILE A 49 0.15 5.59 7.93
C ILE A 49 -1.08 5.10 7.17
N ILE A 50 -0.88 4.26 6.15
CA ILE A 50 -1.94 3.64 5.34
C ILE A 50 -2.80 2.72 6.22
N PHE A 51 -2.17 1.88 7.04
CA PHE A 51 -2.86 1.00 7.98
C PHE A 51 -3.75 1.81 8.94
N LEU A 52 -3.21 2.87 9.54
CA LEU A 52 -3.97 3.75 10.43
C LEU A 52 -5.12 4.45 9.69
N THR A 53 -4.88 4.91 8.47
CA THR A 53 -5.91 5.58 7.65
C THR A 53 -7.06 4.64 7.33
N ILE A 54 -6.77 3.41 6.90
CA ILE A 54 -7.80 2.40 6.59
C ILE A 54 -8.56 2.04 7.87
N THR A 55 -7.86 1.81 8.97
CA THR A 55 -8.48 1.45 10.26
C THR A 55 -9.38 2.58 10.77
N ALA A 56 -8.92 3.82 10.72
CA ALA A 56 -9.69 5.00 11.12
C ALA A 56 -10.93 5.19 10.23
N PHE A 57 -10.78 5.09 8.91
CA PHE A 57 -11.91 5.19 7.98
C PHE A 57 -12.92 4.07 8.22
N ALA A 58 -12.44 2.83 8.38
CA ALA A 58 -13.30 1.67 8.59
C ALA A 58 -14.04 1.73 9.94
N SER A 59 -13.45 2.34 10.97
CA SER A 59 -14.09 2.53 12.29
C SER A 59 -15.36 3.39 12.26
N ILE A 60 -15.54 4.21 11.21
CA ILE A 60 -16.75 5.01 10.98
C ILE A 60 -17.95 4.10 10.66
N PHE A 61 -17.69 2.94 10.04
CA PHE A 61 -18.72 2.02 9.57
C PHE A 61 -18.79 0.76 10.44
N ASP A 62 -17.67 0.07 10.66
CA ASP A 62 -17.57 -1.14 11.48
C ASP A 62 -17.16 -0.79 12.92
N LYS A 63 -18.17 -0.60 13.79
CA LYS A 63 -17.97 -0.25 15.20
C LYS A 63 -17.36 -1.37 16.04
N ALA A 64 -17.51 -2.64 15.62
CA ALA A 64 -16.90 -3.78 16.30
C ALA A 64 -15.44 -3.98 15.89
N GLY A 65 -15.05 -3.45 14.73
CA GLY A 65 -13.66 -3.28 14.29
C GLY A 65 -12.93 -4.55 13.87
N PHE A 66 -13.54 -5.73 14.03
CA PHE A 66 -12.89 -7.01 13.77
C PHE A 66 -12.74 -7.29 12.26
N GLY A 67 -13.77 -6.98 11.47
CA GLY A 67 -13.73 -7.13 10.00
C GLY A 67 -12.84 -6.06 9.37
N ALA A 68 -13.01 -4.82 9.80
CA ALA A 68 -12.19 -3.68 9.41
C ALA A 68 -10.69 -3.87 9.72
N GLY A 69 -10.36 -4.34 10.93
CA GLY A 69 -8.98 -4.58 11.36
C GLY A 69 -8.31 -5.70 10.57
N GLY A 70 -9.02 -6.80 10.31
CA GLY A 70 -8.52 -7.89 9.48
C GLY A 70 -8.22 -7.45 8.05
N LEU A 71 -9.13 -6.68 7.44
CA LEU A 71 -8.92 -6.11 6.11
C LEU A 71 -7.75 -5.13 6.07
N ALA A 72 -7.65 -4.22 7.04
CA ALA A 72 -6.53 -3.29 7.15
C ALA A 72 -5.18 -4.02 7.28
N PHE A 73 -5.14 -5.12 8.05
CA PHE A 73 -3.95 -5.93 8.24
C PHE A 73 -3.51 -6.63 6.95
N ILE A 74 -4.44 -7.29 6.24
CA ILE A 74 -4.16 -7.92 4.94
C ILE A 74 -3.63 -6.88 3.95
N VAL A 75 -4.27 -5.71 3.89
CA VAL A 75 -3.86 -4.64 2.99
C VAL A 75 -2.46 -4.13 3.34
N ALA A 76 -2.16 -3.92 4.63
CA ALA A 76 -0.82 -3.53 5.07
C ALA A 76 0.26 -4.54 4.65
N ILE A 77 -0.01 -5.85 4.73
CA ILE A 77 0.91 -6.88 4.23
C ILE A 77 1.16 -6.69 2.73
N ILE A 78 0.10 -6.48 1.93
CA ILE A 78 0.23 -6.27 0.48
C ILE A 78 1.08 -5.02 0.20
N TYR A 79 0.90 -3.94 0.96
CA TYR A 79 1.72 -2.73 0.84
C TYR A 79 3.19 -2.96 1.17
N ILE A 80 3.49 -3.71 2.24
CA ILE A 80 4.86 -4.09 2.60
C ILE A 80 5.50 -4.90 1.47
N LEU A 81 4.79 -5.93 0.98
CA LEU A 81 5.27 -6.75 -0.13
C LEU A 81 5.55 -5.90 -1.37
N ASN A 82 4.71 -4.91 -1.67
CA ASN A 82 4.93 -4.05 -2.82
C ASN A 82 6.14 -3.12 -2.64
N GLY A 83 6.34 -2.58 -1.44
CA GLY A 83 7.54 -1.81 -1.09
C GLY A 83 8.82 -2.66 -1.28
N ILE A 84 8.79 -3.92 -0.84
CA ILE A 84 9.90 -4.87 -1.03
C ILE A 84 10.14 -5.14 -2.52
N VAL A 85 9.09 -5.38 -3.31
CA VAL A 85 9.21 -5.61 -4.76
C VAL A 85 9.85 -4.41 -5.45
N ILE A 86 9.46 -3.18 -5.10
CA ILE A 86 10.07 -1.96 -5.64
C ILE A 86 11.56 -1.89 -5.28
N LEU A 87 11.94 -2.20 -4.04
CA LEU A 87 13.33 -2.24 -3.62
C LEU A 87 14.13 -3.32 -4.37
N LEU A 88 13.61 -4.54 -4.49
CA LEU A 88 14.25 -5.62 -5.24
C LEU A 88 14.40 -5.25 -6.72
N SER A 89 13.40 -4.57 -7.28
CA SER A 89 13.45 -4.10 -8.66
C SER A 89 14.57 -3.08 -8.91
N SER A 90 15.05 -2.37 -7.88
CA SER A 90 16.23 -1.51 -8.00
C SER A 90 17.50 -2.33 -8.24
N LEU A 91 17.68 -3.45 -7.54
CA LEU A 91 18.87 -4.32 -7.67
C LEU A 91 19.01 -4.89 -9.08
N LEU A 92 17.89 -5.21 -9.74
CA LEU A 92 17.88 -5.69 -11.12
C LEU A 92 18.35 -4.62 -12.12
N PHE A 93 18.05 -3.34 -11.88
CA PHE A 93 18.53 -2.25 -12.72
C PHE A 93 20.02 -1.98 -12.52
N LEU A 94 20.50 -2.05 -11.26
CA LEU A 94 21.93 -1.94 -10.97
C LEU A 94 22.74 -3.02 -11.72
N LYS A 95 22.24 -4.26 -11.75
CA LYS A 95 22.89 -5.36 -12.49
C LYS A 95 22.99 -5.06 -13.99
N ARG A 96 21.99 -4.41 -14.58
CA ARG A 96 21.93 -4.10 -16.01
C ARG A 96 22.82 -2.94 -16.44
N ASP A 97 23.16 -2.03 -15.52
CA ASP A 97 24.11 -0.93 -15.80
C ASP A 97 25.58 -1.39 -15.68
N ILE A 98 25.85 -2.54 -15.05
CA ILE A 98 27.21 -3.07 -14.83
C ILE A 98 27.59 -4.17 -15.85
N THR A 99 26.61 -4.84 -16.48
CA THR A 99 26.82 -5.86 -17.54
C THR A 99 26.57 -5.28 -18.92
#